data_AF-B3KW95-F1
#
_entry.id   AF-B3KW95-F1
#
_cell.length_a   1.000
_cell.length_b   1.000
_cell.length_c   1.000
_cell.angle_alpha   90.00
_cell.angle_beta   90.00
_cell.angle_gamma   90.00
#
_symmetry.space_group_name_H-M   'P 1'
#
loop_
_entity.id
_entity.type
_entity.pdbx_description
1 polymer ?
#
loop_
_entity_poly.entity_id
_entity_poly.type
_entity_poly.pdbx_seq_one_letter_code
_entity_poly.pdbx_strand_id
1 'polypeptide(L)'
;MPDVPDAFPELSELSVSQLTDMNEQEEVLLEQFLTLPQLKQIITDKDDLVKSIEELARKNLLLEPSLEAKRQTVLDKMKSTFEKKMQRQHELSESCSASALQARLKVAAHEAEEESDNIAEDFLEGKMEIDDFLSSFMEKRTICHCRRAKEEKLQQAIAMHSQFHAPL
;
A
#
# COMPACT_ATOMS: atom_id res chain seq x y z
N MET A 1 -37.30 -3.91 -29.43
CA MET A 1 -38.68 -3.41 -29.33
C MET A 1 -39.42 -3.98 -30.52
N PRO A 2 -40.46 -4.79 -30.33
CA PRO A 2 -41.21 -5.36 -31.45
C PRO A 2 -41.92 -4.27 -32.24
N ASP A 3 -42.07 -4.48 -33.55
CA ASP A 3 -42.73 -3.53 -34.44
C ASP A 3 -44.24 -3.50 -34.15
N VAL A 4 -44.81 -2.29 -34.12
CA VAL A 4 -46.26 -2.10 -33.91
C VAL A 4 -46.98 -2.51 -35.20
N PRO A 5 -47.97 -3.40 -35.14
CA PRO A 5 -48.74 -3.78 -36.32
C PRO A 5 -49.55 -2.60 -36.88
N ASP A 6 -49.52 -2.45 -38.20
CA ASP A 6 -50.37 -1.47 -38.91
C ASP A 6 -51.80 -2.00 -39.13
N ALA A 7 -52.07 -3.27 -38.81
CA ALA A 7 -53.37 -3.91 -38.93
C ALA A 7 -53.58 -4.99 -37.85
N PHE A 8 -54.84 -5.17 -37.44
CA PHE A 8 -55.28 -6.13 -36.42
C PHE A 8 -56.32 -7.10 -37.01
N PRO A 9 -55.88 -8.09 -37.80
CA PRO A 9 -56.79 -9.02 -38.48
C PRO A 9 -57.64 -9.83 -37.48
N GLU A 10 -57.19 -9.99 -36.24
CA GLU A 10 -57.91 -10.72 -35.19
C GLU A 10 -59.24 -10.06 -34.82
N LEU A 11 -59.35 -8.73 -35.01
CA LEU A 11 -60.60 -8.00 -34.76
C LEU A 11 -61.71 -8.33 -35.78
N SER A 12 -61.34 -8.81 -36.97
CA SER A 12 -62.32 -9.20 -38.01
C SER A 12 -63.05 -10.50 -37.70
N GLU A 13 -62.55 -11.27 -36.73
CA GLU A 13 -63.15 -12.52 -36.26
C GLU A 13 -64.17 -12.30 -35.12
N LEU A 14 -64.28 -11.07 -34.61
CA LEU A 14 -65.17 -10.71 -33.50
C LEU A 14 -66.56 -10.27 -34.00
N SER A 15 -67.59 -10.53 -33.20
CA SER A 15 -68.96 -10.07 -33.48
C SER A 15 -69.12 -8.57 -33.22
N VAL A 16 -70.13 -7.95 -33.84
CA VAL A 16 -70.44 -6.52 -33.67
C VAL A 16 -70.72 -6.16 -32.21
N SER A 17 -71.38 -7.04 -31.45
CA SER A 17 -71.60 -6.81 -30.02
C SER A 17 -70.28 -6.80 -29.24
N GLN A 18 -69.37 -7.75 -29.50
CA GLN A 18 -68.05 -7.79 -28.85
C GLN A 18 -67.19 -6.57 -29.17
N LEU A 19 -67.23 -6.10 -30.43
CA LEU A 19 -66.52 -4.88 -30.83
C LEU A 19 -67.14 -3.62 -30.21
N THR A 20 -68.47 -3.59 -30.05
CA THR A 20 -69.17 -2.49 -29.36
C THR A 20 -68.81 -2.47 -27.88
N ASP A 21 -68.85 -3.63 -27.23
CA ASP A 21 -68.45 -3.80 -25.82
C ASP A 21 -66.99 -3.38 -25.61
N MET A 22 -66.06 -3.79 -26.48
CA MET A 22 -64.66 -3.35 -26.44
C MET A 22 -64.49 -1.84 -26.63
N ASN A 23 -65.30 -1.22 -27.50
CA ASN A 23 -65.22 0.22 -27.75
C ASN A 23 -65.80 1.05 -26.59
N GLU A 24 -66.79 0.51 -25.88
CA GLU A 24 -67.44 1.17 -24.74
C GLU A 24 -66.75 0.88 -23.40
N GLN A 25 -66.00 -0.22 -23.29
CA GLN A 25 -65.32 -0.66 -22.07
C GLN A 25 -63.81 -0.74 -22.26
N GLU A 26 -63.10 0.26 -21.71
CA GLU A 26 -61.63 0.37 -21.82
C GLU A 26 -60.88 -0.86 -21.25
N GLU A 27 -61.39 -1.48 -20.18
CA GLU A 27 -60.78 -2.69 -19.61
C GLU A 27 -60.78 -3.86 -20.60
N VAL A 28 -61.88 -4.07 -21.34
CA VAL A 28 -61.99 -5.16 -22.33
C VAL A 28 -61.04 -4.91 -23.51
N LEU A 29 -60.90 -3.65 -23.92
CA LEU A 29 -59.92 -3.26 -24.93
C LEU A 29 -58.48 -3.55 -24.46
N LEU A 30 -58.14 -3.17 -23.23
CA LEU A 30 -56.82 -3.41 -22.63
C LEU A 30 -56.51 -4.90 -22.49
N GLU A 31 -57.49 -5.73 -22.11
CA GLU A 31 -57.34 -7.18 -22.09
C GLU A 31 -57.00 -7.74 -23.48
N GLN A 32 -57.65 -7.25 -24.54
CA GLN A 32 -57.32 -7.65 -25.90
C GLN A 32 -55.89 -7.26 -26.29
N PHE A 33 -55.42 -6.07 -25.91
CA PHE A 33 -54.03 -5.65 -26.14
C PHE A 33 -53.02 -6.61 -25.49
N LEU A 34 -53.30 -7.13 -24.29
CA LEU A 34 -52.45 -8.11 -23.61
C LEU A 34 -52.33 -9.43 -24.37
N THR A 35 -53.29 -9.74 -25.25
CA THR A 35 -53.22 -10.95 -26.07
C THR A 35 -52.29 -10.83 -27.28
N LEU A 36 -51.94 -9.59 -27.69
CA LEU A 36 -51.13 -9.33 -28.87
C LEU A 36 -49.72 -9.94 -28.73
N PRO A 37 -49.18 -10.57 -29.80
CA PRO A 37 -47.85 -11.18 -29.77
C PRO A 37 -46.74 -10.19 -29.37
N GLN A 38 -46.84 -8.94 -29.80
CA GLN A 38 -45.84 -7.90 -29.51
C GLN A 38 -45.80 -7.57 -28.02
N LEU A 39 -46.97 -7.41 -27.38
CA LEU A 39 -47.04 -7.09 -25.96
C LEU A 39 -46.62 -8.30 -25.11
N LYS A 40 -47.00 -9.52 -25.50
CA LYS A 40 -46.50 -10.76 -24.88
C LYS A 40 -44.98 -10.88 -24.95
N GLN A 41 -44.38 -10.54 -26.10
CA GLN A 41 -42.93 -10.55 -26.24
C GLN A 41 -42.27 -9.52 -25.31
N ILE A 42 -42.79 -8.29 -25.24
CA ILE A 42 -42.27 -7.25 -24.34
C ILE A 42 -42.36 -7.70 -22.88
N ILE A 43 -43.48 -8.30 -22.47
CA ILE A 43 -43.65 -8.81 -21.10
C ILE A 43 -42.62 -9.91 -20.80
N THR A 44 -42.43 -10.84 -21.73
CA THR A 44 -41.46 -11.94 -21.60
C THR A 44 -40.03 -11.40 -21.52
N ASP A 45 -39.64 -10.51 -22.43
CA ASP A 45 -38.31 -9.87 -22.46
C ASP A 45 -38.05 -9.11 -21.14
N LYS A 46 -39.06 -8.40 -20.64
CA LYS A 46 -39.00 -7.68 -19.37
C LYS A 46 -38.81 -8.64 -18.20
N ASP A 47 -39.55 -9.74 -18.14
CA ASP A 47 -39.43 -10.73 -17.07
C ASP A 47 -38.09 -11.46 -17.11
N ASP A 48 -37.58 -11.79 -18.30
CA ASP A 48 -36.26 -12.41 -18.46
C ASP A 48 -35.13 -11.46 -18.09
N LEU A 49 -35.26 -10.17 -18.43
CA LEU A 49 -34.31 -9.14 -18.00
C LEU A 49 -34.33 -8.97 -16.48
N VAL A 50 -35.50 -8.94 -15.85
CA VAL A 50 -35.63 -8.87 -14.38
C VAL A 50 -34.94 -10.05 -13.73
N LYS A 51 -35.20 -11.29 -14.19
CA LYS A 51 -34.51 -12.49 -13.68
C LYS A 51 -32.99 -12.39 -13.85
N SER A 52 -32.53 -11.93 -15.01
CA SER A 52 -31.10 -11.76 -15.28
C SER A 52 -30.44 -10.75 -14.33
N ILE A 53 -31.10 -9.62 -14.07
CA ILE A 53 -30.65 -8.60 -13.12
C ILE A 53 -30.61 -9.17 -11.71
N GLU A 54 -31.64 -9.89 -11.27
CA GLU A 54 -31.70 -10.52 -9.95
C GLU A 54 -30.58 -11.56 -9.77
N GLU A 55 -30.35 -12.41 -10.77
CA GLU A 55 -29.26 -13.39 -10.74
C GLU A 55 -27.89 -12.72 -10.64
N LEU A 56 -27.68 -11.65 -11.41
CA LEU A 56 -26.43 -10.90 -11.39
C LEU A 56 -26.23 -10.20 -10.03
N ALA A 57 -27.28 -9.59 -9.48
CA ALA A 57 -27.25 -8.98 -8.15
C ALA A 57 -26.91 -10.03 -7.08
N ARG A 58 -27.53 -11.22 -7.15
CA ARG A 58 -27.24 -12.32 -6.22
C ARG A 58 -25.80 -12.82 -6.34
N LYS A 59 -25.27 -12.95 -7.56
CA LYS A 59 -23.87 -13.32 -7.79
C LYS A 59 -22.92 -12.26 -7.22
N ASN A 60 -23.21 -10.98 -7.42
CA ASN A 60 -22.41 -9.88 -6.88
C ASN A 60 -22.38 -9.91 -5.35
N LEU A 61 -23.54 -10.08 -4.70
CA LEU A 61 -23.64 -10.22 -3.25
C LEU A 61 -22.85 -11.41 -2.70
N LEU A 62 -22.80 -12.53 -3.44
CA LEU A 62 -21.99 -13.70 -3.05
C LEU A 62 -20.48 -13.46 -3.19
N LEU A 63 -20.07 -12.61 -4.13
CA LEU A 63 -18.65 -12.30 -4.37
C LEU A 63 -18.12 -11.22 -3.44
N GLU A 64 -18.97 -10.32 -2.97
CA GLU A 64 -18.61 -9.18 -2.10
C GLU A 64 -17.73 -9.58 -0.90
N PRO A 65 -18.06 -10.61 -0.08
CA PRO A 65 -17.23 -10.96 1.08
C PRO A 65 -15.82 -11.43 0.69
N SER A 66 -15.70 -12.17 -0.42
CA SER A 66 -14.42 -12.68 -0.91
C SER A 66 -13.55 -11.56 -1.48
N LEU A 67 -14.16 -10.62 -2.21
CA LEU A 67 -13.47 -9.44 -2.75
C LEU A 67 -13.00 -8.52 -1.63
N GLU A 68 -13.85 -8.26 -0.64
CA GLU A 68 -13.49 -7.40 0.49
C GLU A 68 -12.40 -8.04 1.35
N ALA A 69 -12.46 -9.35 1.62
CA ALA A 69 -11.40 -10.07 2.32
C ALA A 69 -10.05 -9.99 1.57
N LYS A 70 -10.06 -10.15 0.24
CA LYS A 70 -8.85 -10.01 -0.59
C LYS A 70 -8.32 -8.57 -0.57
N ARG A 71 -9.21 -7.57 -0.67
CA ARG A 71 -8.86 -6.15 -0.58
C ARG A 71 -8.18 -5.85 0.75
N GLN A 72 -8.79 -6.27 1.86
CA GLN A 72 -8.26 -6.07 3.20
C GLN A 72 -6.89 -6.75 3.35
N THR A 73 -6.74 -7.98 2.86
CA THR A 73 -5.46 -8.70 2.88
C THR A 73 -4.36 -7.95 2.14
N VAL A 74 -4.66 -7.36 0.98
CA VAL A 74 -3.69 -6.57 0.21
C VAL A 74 -3.33 -5.29 0.97
N LEU A 75 -4.33 -4.57 1.49
CA LEU A 75 -4.10 -3.35 2.26
C LEU A 75 -3.24 -3.61 3.50
N ASP A 76 -3.52 -4.66 4.26
CA ASP A 76 -2.76 -5.01 5.45
C ASP A 76 -1.32 -5.40 5.12
N LYS A 77 -1.12 -6.15 4.03
CA LYS A 77 0.23 -6.47 3.54
C LYS A 77 0.99 -5.22 3.12
N MET A 78 0.36 -4.32 2.36
CA MET A 78 1.00 -3.08 1.92
C MET A 78 1.34 -2.17 3.11
N LYS A 79 0.41 -2.01 4.05
CA LYS A 79 0.62 -1.25 5.28
C LYS A 79 1.74 -1.83 6.13
N SER A 80 1.70 -3.13 6.41
CA SER A 80 2.75 -3.80 7.21
C SER A 80 4.13 -3.73 6.55
N THR A 81 4.20 -3.91 5.22
CA THR A 81 5.48 -3.79 4.50
C THR A 81 6.00 -2.35 4.48
N PHE A 82 5.11 -1.37 4.34
CA PHE A 82 5.47 0.04 4.42
C PHE A 82 6.00 0.42 5.81
N GLU A 83 5.26 0.08 6.88
CA GLU A 83 5.65 0.36 8.26
C GLU A 83 7.00 -0.28 8.61
N LYS A 84 7.23 -1.55 8.23
CA LYS A 84 8.52 -2.22 8.42
C LYS A 84 9.67 -1.52 7.70
N LYS A 85 9.45 -1.09 6.46
CA LYS A 85 10.47 -0.36 5.68
C LYS A 85 10.74 1.01 6.28
N MET A 86 9.71 1.72 6.69
CA MET A 86 9.82 3.03 7.33
C MET A 86 10.58 2.93 8.65
N GLN A 87 10.24 1.96 9.50
CA GLN A 87 10.96 1.69 10.75
C GLN A 87 12.43 1.37 10.48
N ARG A 88 12.72 0.47 9.52
CA ARG A 88 14.10 0.12 9.16
C ARG A 88 14.88 1.31 8.62
N GLN A 89 14.25 2.14 7.81
CA GLN A 89 14.84 3.37 7.30
C GLN A 89 15.18 4.32 8.45
N HIS A 90 14.26 4.50 9.40
CA HIS A 90 14.47 5.35 10.57
C HIS A 90 15.66 4.87 11.41
N GLU A 91 15.71 3.57 11.73
CA GLU A 91 16.82 2.97 12.49
C GLU A 91 18.17 3.16 11.79
N LEU A 92 18.20 2.97 10.47
CA LEU A 92 19.42 3.19 9.69
C LEU A 92 19.79 4.67 9.63
N SER A 93 18.80 5.57 9.50
CA SER A 93 19.04 7.01 9.47
C SER A 93 19.63 7.50 10.79
N GLU A 94 19.15 6.99 11.92
CA GLU A 94 19.70 7.34 13.24
C GLU A 94 21.08 6.72 13.46
N SER A 95 21.20 5.41 13.26
CA SER A 95 22.45 4.67 13.54
C SER A 95 23.58 5.03 12.57
N CYS A 96 23.28 5.32 11.31
CA CYS A 96 24.25 5.77 10.31
C CYS A 96 24.31 7.30 10.18
N SER A 97 23.63 8.06 11.04
CA SER A 97 23.76 9.51 11.05
C SER A 97 25.22 9.93 11.26
N ALA A 98 25.60 11.07 10.68
CA ALA A 98 26.95 11.61 10.84
C ALA A 98 27.29 11.83 12.32
N SER A 99 26.32 12.26 13.13
CA SER A 99 26.46 12.45 14.57
C SER A 99 26.64 11.12 15.33
N ALA A 100 25.89 10.07 14.99
CA ALA A 100 26.09 8.75 15.59
C ALA A 100 27.46 8.15 15.19
N LEU A 101 27.89 8.35 13.94
CA LEU A 101 29.21 7.93 13.49
C LEU A 101 30.34 8.68 14.22
N GLN A 102 30.18 10.00 14.39
CA GLN A 102 31.12 10.82 15.15
C GLN A 102 31.23 10.34 16.60
N ALA A 103 30.10 10.11 17.28
CA ALA A 103 30.08 9.62 18.65
C ALA A 103 30.80 8.26 18.77
N ARG A 104 30.53 7.31 17.86
CA ARG A 104 31.25 6.02 17.83
C ARG A 104 32.75 6.19 17.60
N LEU A 105 33.14 7.10 16.71
CA LEU A 105 34.56 7.35 16.42
C LEU A 105 35.27 7.96 17.63
N LYS A 106 34.60 8.83 18.38
CA LYS A 106 35.09 9.40 19.64
C LYS A 106 35.31 8.32 20.70
N VAL A 107 34.35 7.42 20.89
CA VAL A 107 34.49 6.27 21.80
C VAL A 107 35.67 5.39 21.37
N ALA A 108 35.73 4.99 20.11
CA ALA A 108 36.82 4.14 19.61
C ALA A 108 38.20 4.82 19.66
N ALA A 109 38.28 6.15 19.62
CA ALA A 109 39.52 6.89 19.81
C ALA A 109 39.97 6.86 21.28
N HIS A 110 39.02 6.97 22.21
CA HIS A 110 39.28 6.88 23.65
C HIS A 110 39.68 5.47 24.06
N GLU A 111 39.00 4.44 23.58
CA GLU A 111 39.37 3.03 23.84
C GLU A 111 40.80 2.73 23.36
N ALA A 112 41.18 3.24 22.17
CA ALA A 112 42.55 3.07 21.67
C ALA A 112 43.60 3.84 22.49
N GLU A 113 43.21 4.92 23.16
CA GLU A 113 44.06 5.65 24.09
C GLU A 113 44.25 4.84 25.39
N GLU A 114 43.16 4.38 25.99
CA GLU A 114 43.21 3.53 27.20
C GLU A 114 44.02 2.26 26.96
N GLU A 115 43.85 1.60 25.81
CA GLU A 115 44.67 0.45 25.43
C GLU A 115 46.16 0.82 25.31
N SER A 116 46.48 2.01 24.79
CA SER A 116 47.88 2.46 24.71
C SER A 116 48.47 2.79 26.08
N ASP A 117 47.64 3.30 27.01
CA ASP A 117 48.04 3.58 28.38
C ASP A 117 48.29 2.27 29.15
N ASN A 118 47.42 1.27 28.99
CA ASN A 118 47.62 -0.07 29.56
C ASN A 118 48.91 -0.73 29.05
N ILE A 119 49.22 -0.60 27.75
CA ILE A 119 50.48 -1.10 27.17
C ILE A 119 51.69 -0.40 27.80
N ALA A 120 51.60 0.91 28.03
CA ALA A 120 52.66 1.67 28.69
C ALA A 120 52.83 1.24 30.16
N GLU A 121 51.74 1.01 30.89
CA GLU A 121 51.77 0.50 32.26
C GLU A 121 52.42 -0.88 32.35
N ASP A 122 52.02 -1.83 31.49
CA ASP A 122 52.59 -3.18 31.48
C ASP A 122 54.11 -3.17 31.18
N PHE A 123 54.57 -2.28 30.30
CA PHE A 123 56.00 -2.08 30.05
C PHE A 123 56.73 -1.52 31.28
N LEU A 124 56.17 -0.51 31.96
CA LEU A 124 56.76 0.08 33.17
C LEU A 124 56.82 -0.91 34.34
N GLU A 125 55.89 -1.86 34.40
CA GLU A 125 55.88 -2.95 35.37
C GLU A 125 56.81 -4.11 35.01
N GLY A 126 57.49 -4.06 33.85
CA GLY A 126 58.41 -5.09 33.39
C GLY A 126 57.71 -6.37 32.92
N LYS A 127 56.42 -6.30 32.57
CA LYS A 127 55.64 -7.43 32.02
C LYS A 127 55.80 -7.60 30.51
N MET A 128 56.45 -6.65 29.85
CA MET A 128 56.58 -6.57 28.40
C MET A 128 58.01 -6.20 28.01
N GLU A 129 58.55 -6.87 26.99
CA GLU A 129 59.86 -6.56 26.41
C GLU A 129 59.82 -5.30 25.52
N ILE A 130 60.96 -4.64 25.36
CA ILE A 130 61.03 -3.34 24.68
C ILE A 130 60.56 -3.38 23.22
N ASP A 131 60.89 -4.44 22.47
CA ASP A 131 60.51 -4.56 21.06
C ASP A 131 59.00 -4.73 20.90
N ASP A 132 58.37 -5.52 21.77
CA ASP A 132 56.92 -5.75 21.80
C ASP A 132 56.16 -4.48 22.21
N PHE A 133 56.69 -3.74 23.18
CA PHE A 133 56.18 -2.44 23.59
C PHE A 133 56.21 -1.45 22.42
N LEU A 134 57.36 -1.27 21.78
CA LEU A 134 57.51 -0.31 20.68
C LEU A 134 56.55 -0.62 19.54
N SER A 135 56.40 -1.89 19.17
CA SER A 135 55.47 -2.30 18.12
C SER A 135 54.01 -2.00 18.50
N SER A 136 53.57 -2.52 19.64
CA SER A 136 52.16 -2.45 20.06
C SER A 136 51.71 -1.03 20.44
N PHE A 137 52.57 -0.29 21.14
CA PHE A 137 52.27 1.09 21.55
C PHE A 137 52.19 2.01 20.35
N MET A 138 53.15 1.92 19.42
CA MET A 138 53.14 2.76 18.21
C MET A 138 51.92 2.45 17.33
N GLU A 139 51.54 1.18 17.21
CA GLU A 139 50.32 0.78 16.51
C GLU A 139 49.08 1.44 17.14
N LYS A 140 48.87 1.26 18.46
CA LYS A 140 47.69 1.80 19.16
C LYS A 140 47.64 3.31 19.16
N ARG A 141 48.77 3.99 19.41
CA ARG A 141 48.86 5.47 19.33
C ARG A 141 48.57 5.98 17.94
N THR A 142 49.06 5.31 16.90
CA THR A 142 48.75 5.67 15.51
C THR A 142 47.25 5.57 15.25
N ILE A 143 46.62 4.46 15.66
CA ILE A 143 45.18 4.27 15.53
C ILE A 143 44.39 5.36 16.28
N CYS A 144 44.75 5.64 17.54
CA CYS A 144 44.13 6.69 18.36
C CYS A 144 44.18 8.05 17.65
N HIS A 145 45.37 8.50 17.24
CA HIS A 145 45.55 9.78 16.56
C HIS A 145 44.81 9.85 15.21
N CYS A 146 44.85 8.77 14.43
CA CYS A 146 44.07 8.71 13.18
C CYS A 146 42.56 8.81 13.42
N ARG A 147 42.03 8.17 14.46
CA ARG A 147 40.60 8.23 14.81
C ARG A 147 40.21 9.64 15.29
N ARG A 148 41.02 10.28 16.15
CA ARG A 148 40.82 11.67 16.58
C ARG A 148 40.79 12.65 15.40
N ALA A 149 41.78 12.58 14.51
CA ALA A 149 41.83 13.46 13.35
C ALA A 149 40.60 13.27 12.43
N LYS A 150 40.14 12.02 12.23
CA LYS A 150 38.93 11.74 11.46
C LYS A 150 37.66 12.24 12.14
N GLU A 151 37.59 12.18 13.48
CA GLU A 151 36.46 12.68 14.27
C GLU A 151 36.33 14.19 14.17
N GLU A 152 37.43 14.92 14.34
CA GLU A 152 37.48 16.38 14.18
C GLU A 152 37.08 16.81 12.77
N LYS A 153 37.56 16.09 11.74
CA LYS A 153 37.19 16.35 10.35
C LYS A 153 35.70 16.11 10.09
N LEU A 154 35.14 15.05 10.66
CA LEU A 154 33.71 14.78 10.57
C LEU A 154 32.90 15.86 11.29
N GLN A 155 33.34 16.30 12.47
CA GLN A 155 32.71 17.40 13.20
C GLN A 155 32.65 18.69 12.38
N GLN A 156 33.75 19.05 11.71
CA GLN A 156 33.82 20.21 10.81
C GLN A 156 32.82 20.06 9.66
N ALA A 157 32.78 18.90 9.01
CA ALA A 157 31.86 18.65 7.90
C ALA A 157 30.39 18.75 8.33
N ILE A 158 30.03 18.21 9.50
CA ILE A 158 28.67 18.32 10.07
C ILE A 158 28.32 19.79 10.32
N ALA A 159 29.20 20.54 10.97
CA ALA A 159 28.97 21.95 11.29
C ALA A 159 28.80 22.82 10.04
N MET A 160 29.62 22.58 9.01
CA MET A 160 29.49 23.28 7.72
C MET A 160 28.16 22.94 7.04
N HIS A 161 27.74 21.67 7.03
CA HIS A 161 26.50 21.26 6.39
C HIS A 161 25.26 21.84 7.12
N SER A 162 25.31 21.99 8.44
CA SER A 162 24.24 22.65 9.20
C SER A 162 24.09 24.15 8.88
N GLN A 163 25.17 24.83 8.48
CA GLN A 163 25.12 26.26 8.09
C GLN A 163 24.42 26.50 6.75
N PHE A 164 24.43 25.52 5.83
CA PHE A 164 23.74 25.62 4.54
C PHE A 164 22.25 25.24 4.60
N HIS A 165 21.79 24.70 5.72
CA HIS A 165 20.41 24.24 5.92
C HIS A 165 19.66 25.14 6.92
N ALA A 166 19.92 26.45 6.89
CA ALA A 166 19.08 27.43 7.59
C ALA A 166 17.66 27.40 6.96
N PRO A 167 16.59 27.20 7.74
CA PRO A 167 15.24 27.20 7.19
C PRO A 167 14.85 28.60 6.72
N LEU A 168 14.29 28.69 5.52
CA LEU A 168 13.42 29.80 5.10
C LEU A 168 12.08 29.72 5.85
#